data_AF-A0AB38ZAI0-F1
#
_entry.id   AF-A0AB38ZAI0-F1
#
_cell.length_a   1.000
_cell.length_b   1.000
_cell.length_c   1.000
_cell.angle_alpha   90.00
_cell.angle_beta   90.00
_cell.angle_gamma   90.00
#
_symmetry.space_group_name_H-M   'P 1'
#
loop_
_entity.id
_entity.type
_entity.pdbx_description
1 polymer ?
#
loop_
_entity_poly.entity_id
_entity_poly.type
_entity_poly.pdbx_seq_one_letter_code
_entity_poly.pdbx_strand_id
1 'polypeptide(L)'
;MSELVFSEAVPQLLVEHLHHLSEGSGISLDVIKERGYRSVLNKTDLAKVGFTSSQQRTSGILIPLWGVDGGQVGYQYRPDNPRMDSRQRPVKYESPVGSSNHLDCPPRCKPMLGDPKTPLWITEGSKKADALATHGACVISLTGVWGFKGKNEFGAITLLSDWDRIAIKDRLIYLAFDSDVISKEMVRKALEHLGEHLNRKGANIVVVYLPQEGNQKVGIDDYLLNHSLEEARKLATDFKIEDENKERLVPGFVLHDGTIGELIACVVLLQQHKAYQSPPNVFLYHLHFRWHGFVSLMNEESFL
;
A
#
# COMPACT_ATOMS: atom_id res chain seq x y z
N MET A 1 0.11 34.02 0.73
CA MET A 1 0.71 33.06 -0.20
C MET A 1 2.08 32.75 0.38
N SER A 2 2.37 31.50 0.76
CA SER A 2 3.73 31.13 1.11
C SER A 2 4.62 31.36 -0.11
N GLU A 3 5.81 31.91 0.11
CA GLU A 3 6.77 32.13 -0.95
C GLU A 3 7.25 30.75 -1.45
N LEU A 4 7.21 30.53 -2.77
CA LEU A 4 7.66 29.28 -3.37
C LEU A 4 9.19 29.25 -3.36
N VAL A 5 9.76 28.73 -2.28
CA VAL A 5 11.22 28.65 -2.09
C VAL A 5 11.70 27.24 -2.43
N PHE A 6 12.70 27.13 -3.32
CA PHE A 6 13.38 25.88 -3.60
C PHE A 6 14.38 25.54 -2.49
N SER A 7 14.50 24.25 -2.17
CA SER A 7 15.44 23.75 -1.17
C SER A 7 16.88 23.83 -1.65
N GLU A 8 17.80 24.23 -0.77
CA GLU A 8 19.24 24.13 -1.04
C GLU A 8 19.72 22.67 -1.07
N ALA A 9 19.13 21.79 -0.25
CA ALA A 9 19.55 20.39 -0.13
C ALA A 9 19.15 19.55 -1.35
N VAL A 10 18.00 19.85 -1.96
CA VAL A 10 17.49 19.23 -3.19
C VAL A 10 16.88 20.33 -4.08
N PRO A 11 17.68 20.96 -4.96
CA PRO A 11 17.25 22.13 -5.75
C PRO A 11 16.07 21.90 -6.71
N GLN A 12 15.70 20.64 -6.96
CA GLN A 12 14.55 20.27 -7.78
C GLN A 12 13.22 20.33 -6.99
N LEU A 13 13.28 20.49 -5.67
CA LEU A 13 12.11 20.50 -4.79
C LEU A 13 11.92 21.86 -4.11
N LEU A 14 10.66 22.24 -3.94
CA LEU A 14 10.25 23.27 -2.99
C LEU A 14 10.54 22.79 -1.57
N VAL A 15 10.85 23.71 -0.66
CA VAL A 15 11.08 23.42 0.76
C VAL A 15 9.91 22.64 1.37
N GLU A 16 8.67 23.08 1.12
CA GLU A 16 7.47 22.39 1.61
C GLU A 16 7.34 20.96 1.05
N HIS A 17 7.72 20.74 -0.22
CA HIS A 17 7.69 19.41 -0.84
C HIS A 17 8.80 18.52 -0.31
N LEU A 18 9.97 19.08 -0.03
CA LEU A 18 11.05 18.35 0.63
C LEU A 18 10.61 17.89 2.02
N HIS A 19 10.06 18.79 2.85
CA HIS A 19 9.56 18.43 4.19
C HIS A 19 8.45 17.38 4.11
N HIS A 20 7.56 17.45 3.11
CA HIS A 20 6.53 16.43 2.88
C HIS A 20 7.11 15.02 2.65
N LEU A 21 8.29 14.92 2.02
CA LEU A 21 8.97 13.66 1.75
C LEU A 21 9.84 13.22 2.94
N SER A 22 10.65 14.14 3.48
CA SER A 22 11.63 13.82 4.53
C SER A 22 11.00 13.72 5.91
N GLU A 23 10.23 14.71 6.34
CA GLU A 23 9.60 14.74 7.66
C GLU A 23 8.26 14.02 7.65
N GLY A 24 7.48 14.20 6.57
CA GLY A 24 6.14 13.61 6.45
C GLY A 24 6.13 12.12 6.13
N SER A 25 7.22 11.55 5.61
CA SER A 25 7.32 10.13 5.26
C SER A 25 8.67 9.49 5.58
N GLY A 26 9.56 10.20 6.30
CA GLY A 26 10.83 9.63 6.76
C GLY A 26 11.83 9.32 5.65
N ILE A 27 11.67 9.89 4.44
CA ILE A 27 12.52 9.55 3.30
C ILE A 27 13.84 10.33 3.40
N SER A 28 14.97 9.62 3.45
CA SER A 28 16.30 10.24 3.48
C SER A 28 16.59 11.07 2.23
N LEU A 29 17.41 12.11 2.38
CA LEU A 29 17.81 12.98 1.27
C LEU A 29 18.44 12.20 0.11
N ASP A 30 19.20 11.15 0.40
CA ASP A 30 19.85 10.32 -0.63
C ASP A 30 18.80 9.55 -1.45
N VAL A 31 17.79 8.95 -0.80
CA VAL A 31 16.69 8.30 -1.53
C VAL A 31 15.91 9.31 -2.34
N ILE A 32 15.64 10.50 -1.78
CA ILE A 32 14.91 11.55 -2.50
C ILE A 32 15.66 11.96 -3.78
N LYS A 33 16.98 12.14 -3.69
CA LYS A 33 17.85 12.49 -4.82
C LYS A 33 17.93 11.38 -5.85
N GLU A 34 18.14 10.14 -5.40
CA GLU A 34 18.21 8.95 -6.27
C GLU A 34 16.89 8.71 -7.03
N ARG A 35 15.75 8.84 -6.34
CA ARG A 35 14.43 8.69 -6.96
C ARG A 35 14.20 9.76 -8.02
N GLY A 36 14.71 10.97 -7.81
CA GLY A 36 14.55 12.11 -8.72
C GLY A 36 13.23 12.85 -8.53
N TYR A 37 12.74 12.95 -7.29
CA TYR A 37 11.57 13.77 -6.98
C TYR A 37 11.76 15.22 -7.45
N ARG A 38 10.71 15.80 -8.04
CA ARG A 38 10.74 17.20 -8.49
C ARG A 38 9.43 17.93 -8.22
N SER A 39 9.54 19.21 -7.89
CA SER A 39 8.39 20.12 -7.85
C SER A 39 8.03 20.54 -9.27
N VAL A 40 6.74 20.52 -9.59
CA VAL A 40 6.23 21.01 -10.87
C VAL A 40 5.30 22.18 -10.62
N LEU A 41 5.66 23.35 -11.18
CA LEU A 41 4.95 24.62 -10.97
C LEU A 41 4.09 25.02 -12.17
N ASN A 42 4.35 24.45 -13.35
CA ASN A 42 3.65 24.80 -14.59
C ASN A 42 3.07 23.55 -15.28
N LYS A 43 1.99 23.76 -16.03
CA LYS A 43 1.26 22.69 -16.73
C LYS A 43 2.07 22.05 -17.86
N THR A 44 2.95 22.83 -18.49
CA THR A 44 3.75 22.41 -19.64
C THR A 44 4.68 21.26 -19.28
N ASP A 45 5.27 21.26 -18.08
CA ASP A 45 6.15 20.18 -17.64
C ASP A 45 5.40 18.86 -17.39
N LEU A 46 4.14 18.92 -16.98
CA LEU A 46 3.27 17.74 -16.89
C LEU A 46 2.84 17.26 -18.28
N ALA A 47 2.52 18.18 -19.20
CA ALA A 47 2.19 17.84 -20.58
C ALA A 47 3.33 17.10 -21.29
N LYS A 48 4.58 17.54 -21.10
CA LYS A 48 5.79 16.91 -21.69
C LYS A 48 5.95 15.44 -21.30
N VAL A 49 5.44 15.04 -20.14
CA VAL A 49 5.53 13.67 -19.63
C VAL A 49 4.20 12.90 -19.71
N GLY A 50 3.26 13.40 -20.52
CA GLY A 50 2.06 12.66 -20.93
C GLY A 50 0.81 12.87 -20.07
N PHE A 51 0.84 13.74 -19.05
CA PHE A 51 -0.36 14.04 -18.28
C PHE A 51 -1.36 14.85 -19.12
N THR A 52 -2.62 14.43 -19.12
CA THR A 52 -3.69 15.12 -19.87
C THR A 52 -4.05 16.44 -19.20
N SER A 53 -4.75 17.33 -19.91
CA SER A 53 -5.13 18.65 -19.38
C SER A 53 -5.88 18.60 -18.05
N SER A 54 -6.67 17.55 -17.79
CA SER A 54 -7.37 17.35 -16.51
C SER A 54 -6.45 16.96 -15.35
N GLN A 55 -5.27 16.42 -15.64
CA GLN A 55 -4.27 15.97 -14.66
C GLN A 55 -3.17 17.02 -14.42
N GLN A 56 -3.23 18.17 -15.11
CA GLN A 56 -2.23 19.23 -15.03
C GLN A 56 -2.52 20.26 -13.93
N ARG A 57 -2.97 19.81 -12.75
CA ARG A 57 -3.16 20.71 -11.59
C ARG A 57 -1.82 21.00 -10.93
N THR A 58 -1.41 22.26 -10.92
CA THR A 58 -0.16 22.71 -10.28
C THR A 58 -0.46 23.59 -9.06
N SER A 59 0.46 23.70 -8.10
CA SER A 59 1.75 23.00 -7.99
C SER A 59 1.59 21.54 -7.50
N GLY A 60 2.70 20.78 -7.53
CA GLY A 60 2.74 19.42 -6.96
C GLY A 60 4.10 18.74 -7.10
N ILE A 61 4.16 17.48 -6.66
CA ILE A 61 5.36 16.64 -6.68
C ILE A 61 5.24 15.62 -7.81
N LEU A 62 6.21 15.60 -8.72
CA LEU A 62 6.36 14.53 -9.69
C LEU A 62 7.37 13.49 -9.20
N ILE A 63 6.99 12.23 -9.38
CA ILE A 63 7.67 11.04 -8.89
C ILE A 63 8.01 10.16 -10.10
N PRO A 64 9.29 10.03 -10.48
CA PRO A 64 9.71 9.04 -11.46
C PRO A 64 9.47 7.62 -10.93
N LEU A 65 8.88 6.76 -11.76
CA LEU A 65 8.76 5.33 -11.48
C LEU A 65 9.91 4.60 -12.16
N TRP A 66 10.58 3.74 -11.41
CA TRP A 66 11.74 2.98 -11.87
C TRP A 66 11.38 1.50 -11.90
N GLY A 67 11.52 0.87 -13.06
CA GLY A 67 11.26 -0.55 -13.24
C GLY A 67 12.30 -1.42 -12.54
N VAL A 68 11.96 -2.70 -12.38
CA VAL A 68 12.85 -3.72 -11.81
C VAL A 68 14.12 -3.98 -12.65
N ASP A 69 14.17 -3.52 -13.91
CA ASP A 69 15.38 -3.51 -14.74
C ASP A 69 16.27 -2.29 -14.52
N GLY A 70 15.80 -1.28 -13.79
CA GLY A 70 16.47 0.00 -13.56
C GLY A 70 16.11 1.07 -14.61
N GLY A 71 15.28 0.77 -15.60
CA GLY A 71 14.78 1.76 -16.55
C GLY A 71 13.67 2.62 -15.94
N GLN A 72 13.52 3.87 -16.37
CA GLN A 72 12.37 4.68 -15.97
C GLN A 72 11.13 4.19 -16.73
N VAL A 73 10.10 3.74 -16.01
CA VAL A 73 8.90 3.09 -16.58
C VAL A 73 7.68 4.01 -16.61
N GLY A 74 7.74 5.17 -15.95
CA GLY A 74 6.66 6.14 -15.98
C GLY A 74 6.79 7.22 -14.92
N TYR A 75 5.67 7.85 -14.62
CA TYR A 75 5.56 8.87 -13.58
C TYR A 75 4.28 8.68 -12.76
N GLN A 76 4.37 9.00 -11.47
CA GLN A 76 3.23 9.43 -10.67
C GLN A 76 3.35 10.92 -10.36
N TYR A 77 2.21 11.58 -10.24
CA TYR A 77 2.11 12.98 -9.88
C TYR A 77 1.18 13.16 -8.68
N ARG A 78 1.63 13.93 -7.70
CA ARG A 78 0.87 14.28 -6.50
C ARG A 78 0.64 15.80 -6.49
N PRO A 79 -0.50 16.30 -7.00
CA PRO A 79 -0.83 17.72 -6.91
C PRO A 79 -1.03 18.15 -5.45
N ASP A 80 -0.66 19.39 -5.13
CA ASP A 80 -0.90 19.97 -3.79
C ASP A 80 -2.39 20.13 -3.53
N ASN A 81 -3.12 20.49 -4.59
CA ASN A 81 -4.57 20.65 -4.60
C ASN A 81 -5.24 19.59 -5.51
N PRO A 82 -5.39 18.35 -5.03
CA PRO A 82 -5.92 17.25 -5.83
C PRO A 82 -7.32 17.53 -6.36
N ARG A 83 -7.61 17.05 -7.57
CA ARG A 83 -8.97 17.04 -8.09
C ARG A 83 -9.80 15.96 -7.40
N MET A 84 -11.12 16.12 -7.43
CA MET A 84 -12.04 15.10 -6.96
C MET A 84 -12.34 14.09 -8.06
N ASP A 85 -12.54 12.83 -7.67
CA ASP A 85 -13.12 11.79 -8.52
C ASP A 85 -14.65 11.93 -8.61
N SER A 86 -15.29 11.04 -9.39
CA SER A 86 -16.75 11.02 -9.54
C SER A 86 -17.52 10.76 -8.24
N ARG A 87 -16.84 10.27 -7.19
CA ARG A 87 -17.39 10.00 -5.86
C ARG A 87 -16.99 11.08 -4.84
N GLN A 88 -16.54 12.24 -5.31
CA GLN A 88 -16.11 13.36 -4.46
C GLN A 88 -14.92 13.04 -3.53
N ARG A 89 -14.05 12.10 -3.94
CA ARG A 89 -12.84 11.75 -3.19
C ARG A 89 -11.62 12.38 -3.86
N PRO A 90 -10.65 12.90 -3.08
CA PRO A 90 -9.45 13.50 -3.64
C PRO A 90 -8.57 12.45 -4.32
N VAL A 91 -8.22 12.69 -5.59
CA VAL A 91 -7.25 11.90 -6.35
C VAL A 91 -5.85 12.38 -5.97
N LYS A 92 -5.32 11.82 -4.87
CA LYS A 92 -4.03 12.22 -4.30
C LYS A 92 -2.85 11.94 -5.23
N TYR A 93 -2.91 10.86 -6.00
CA TYR A 93 -1.88 10.44 -6.94
C TYR A 93 -2.49 10.16 -8.30
N GLU A 94 -1.82 10.62 -9.36
CA GLU A 94 -2.22 10.43 -10.75
C GLU A 94 -1.07 9.83 -11.55
N SER A 95 -1.39 8.93 -12.48
CA SER A 95 -0.47 8.49 -13.53
C SER A 95 -1.00 9.00 -14.88
N PRO A 96 -0.14 9.25 -15.89
CA PRO A 96 -0.59 9.64 -17.22
C PRO A 96 -1.64 8.67 -17.77
N VAL A 97 -2.71 9.20 -18.38
CA VAL A 97 -3.76 8.37 -18.99
C VAL A 97 -3.16 7.41 -20.01
N GLY A 98 -3.51 6.13 -19.92
CA GLY A 98 -2.99 5.09 -20.81
C GLY A 98 -1.68 4.45 -20.36
N SER A 99 -1.12 4.86 -19.22
CA SER A 99 0.06 4.20 -18.64
C SER A 99 -0.23 2.73 -18.33
N SER A 100 0.73 1.87 -18.62
CA SER A 100 0.71 0.47 -18.20
C SER A 100 1.22 0.34 -16.76
N ASN A 101 0.76 -0.70 -16.07
CA ASN A 101 1.28 -1.01 -14.74
C ASN A 101 2.68 -1.61 -14.84
N HIS A 102 3.53 -1.19 -13.91
CA HIS A 102 4.87 -1.74 -13.70
C HIS A 102 5.11 -1.88 -12.20
N LEU A 103 5.98 -2.83 -11.82
CA LEU A 103 6.53 -2.88 -10.48
C LEU A 103 7.55 -1.74 -10.34
N ASP A 104 7.29 -0.83 -9.40
CA ASP A 104 8.19 0.28 -9.10
C ASP A 104 9.23 -0.17 -8.06
N CYS A 105 10.51 0.13 -8.29
CA CYS A 105 11.61 -0.24 -7.44
C CYS A 105 12.48 0.99 -7.16
N PRO A 106 12.71 1.39 -5.89
CA PRO A 106 13.71 2.42 -5.60
C PRO A 106 15.05 2.08 -6.26
N PRO A 107 15.74 3.03 -6.90
CA PRO A 107 16.96 2.74 -7.65
C PRO A 107 18.02 1.96 -6.86
N ARG A 108 18.22 2.30 -5.58
CA ARG A 108 19.12 1.57 -4.67
C ARG A 108 18.74 0.12 -4.39
N CYS A 109 17.47 -0.24 -4.57
CA CYS A 109 16.99 -1.60 -4.33
C CYS A 109 17.23 -2.54 -5.51
N LYS A 110 17.40 -2.00 -6.73
CA LYS A 110 17.57 -2.78 -7.96
C LYS A 110 18.67 -3.84 -7.86
N PRO A 111 19.89 -3.55 -7.35
CA PRO A 111 20.96 -4.57 -7.27
C PRO A 111 20.60 -5.77 -6.38
N MET A 112 19.69 -5.60 -5.42
CA MET A 112 19.28 -6.64 -4.46
C MET A 112 18.12 -7.52 -4.98
N LEU A 113 17.49 -7.19 -6.11
CA LEU A 113 16.36 -7.96 -6.63
C LEU A 113 16.74 -9.37 -7.10
N GLY A 114 17.99 -9.55 -7.54
CA GLY A 114 18.52 -10.83 -8.01
C GLY A 114 19.02 -11.77 -6.91
N ASP A 115 19.10 -11.30 -5.66
CA ASP A 115 19.58 -12.10 -4.52
C ASP A 115 18.42 -12.55 -3.62
N PRO A 116 18.06 -13.85 -3.61
CA PRO A 116 16.99 -14.36 -2.76
C PRO A 116 17.36 -14.41 -1.27
N LYS A 117 18.63 -14.23 -0.91
CA LYS A 117 19.06 -14.16 0.51
C LYS A 117 18.69 -12.84 1.16
N THR A 118 18.50 -11.79 0.35
CA THR A 118 18.03 -10.49 0.81
C THR A 118 16.50 -10.48 0.85
N PRO A 119 15.84 -10.34 2.02
CA PRO A 119 14.39 -10.31 2.09
C PRO A 119 13.80 -9.19 1.25
N LEU A 120 12.69 -9.47 0.54
CA LEU A 120 11.99 -8.49 -0.28
C LEU A 120 10.77 -7.95 0.47
N TRP A 121 10.58 -6.65 0.43
CA TRP A 121 9.35 -5.99 0.86
C TRP A 121 8.50 -5.61 -0.34
N ILE A 122 7.19 -5.75 -0.21
CA ILE A 122 6.22 -5.33 -1.21
C ILE A 122 5.18 -4.45 -0.50
N THR A 123 5.04 -3.22 -0.97
CA THR A 123 4.08 -2.24 -0.43
C THR A 123 3.35 -1.49 -1.57
N GLU A 124 2.53 -0.51 -1.22
CA GLU A 124 1.78 0.30 -2.16
C GLU A 124 2.23 1.76 -2.16
N GLY A 125 2.63 2.23 -3.35
CA GLY A 125 3.05 3.59 -3.59
C GLY A 125 4.53 3.85 -3.34
N SER A 126 5.13 4.68 -4.19
CA SER A 126 6.58 4.92 -4.23
C SER A 126 7.13 5.56 -2.95
N LYS A 127 6.37 6.44 -2.29
CA LYS A 127 6.79 7.05 -1.00
C LYS A 127 7.04 6.00 0.08
N LYS A 128 6.17 4.97 0.14
CA LYS A 128 6.29 3.88 1.11
C LYS A 128 7.49 2.99 0.82
N ALA A 129 7.72 2.71 -0.46
CA ALA A 129 8.94 2.03 -0.90
C ALA A 129 10.19 2.83 -0.53
N ASP A 130 10.18 4.14 -0.74
CA ASP A 130 11.31 5.01 -0.47
C ASP A 130 11.59 5.18 1.04
N ALA A 131 10.55 5.16 1.86
CA ALA A 131 10.68 5.08 3.32
C ALA A 131 11.37 3.75 3.71
N LEU A 132 10.86 2.61 3.24
CA LEU A 132 11.50 1.30 3.49
C LEU A 132 12.96 1.24 3.00
N ALA A 133 13.24 1.80 1.81
CA ALA A 133 14.58 1.85 1.23
C ALA A 133 15.52 2.80 2.00
N THR A 134 14.98 3.82 2.67
CA THR A 134 15.74 4.66 3.61
C THR A 134 16.24 3.84 4.80
N HIS A 135 15.44 2.89 5.28
CA HIS A 135 15.82 1.95 6.34
C HIS A 135 16.61 0.72 5.82
N GLY A 136 17.09 0.74 4.57
CA GLY A 136 17.95 -0.31 4.00
C GLY A 136 17.21 -1.57 3.54
N ALA A 137 15.87 -1.54 3.45
CA ALA A 137 15.12 -2.67 2.91
C ALA A 137 15.29 -2.80 1.38
N CYS A 138 15.33 -4.03 0.87
CA CYS A 138 15.05 -4.30 -0.54
C CYS A 138 13.54 -4.29 -0.74
N VAL A 139 13.02 -3.39 -1.57
CA VAL A 139 11.58 -3.18 -1.71
C VAL A 139 11.18 -2.93 -3.16
N ILE A 140 9.98 -3.37 -3.49
CA ILE A 140 9.21 -2.93 -4.65
C ILE A 140 7.86 -2.39 -4.19
N SER A 141 7.25 -1.52 -4.99
CA SER A 141 5.90 -1.06 -4.77
C SER A 141 5.00 -1.26 -5.96
N LEU A 142 3.72 -1.39 -5.64
CA LEU A 142 2.63 -1.50 -6.59
C LEU A 142 1.97 -0.13 -6.78
N THR A 143 1.54 0.15 -8.01
CA THR A 143 0.62 1.26 -8.27
C THR A 143 -0.80 0.83 -7.90
N GLY A 144 -1.10 0.98 -6.60
CA GLY A 144 -2.31 0.47 -5.94
C GLY A 144 -2.27 -1.06 -5.70
N VAL A 145 -3.14 -1.55 -4.82
CA VAL A 145 -3.20 -2.96 -4.39
C VAL A 145 -3.18 -4.00 -5.53
N TRP A 146 -3.78 -3.70 -6.68
CA TRP A 146 -3.86 -4.61 -7.85
C TRP A 146 -2.76 -4.34 -8.90
N GLY A 147 -1.83 -3.43 -8.62
CA GLY A 147 -0.76 -3.00 -9.52
C GLY A 147 0.25 -4.09 -9.89
N PHE A 148 0.09 -5.31 -9.37
CA PHE A 148 0.85 -6.50 -9.77
C PHE A 148 0.29 -7.21 -11.01
N LYS A 149 -0.86 -6.73 -11.53
CA LYS A 149 -1.47 -7.16 -12.78
C LYS A 149 -1.48 -6.01 -13.80
N GLY A 150 -1.47 -6.35 -15.07
CA GLY A 150 -1.56 -5.42 -16.19
C GLY A 150 -2.47 -5.97 -17.30
N LYS A 151 -2.67 -5.19 -18.35
CA LYS A 151 -3.33 -5.65 -19.57
C LYS A 151 -2.28 -6.08 -20.59
N ASN A 152 -2.47 -7.21 -21.25
CA ASN A 152 -1.67 -7.59 -22.41
C ASN A 152 -2.10 -6.80 -23.66
N GLU A 153 -1.43 -7.04 -24.79
CA GLU A 153 -1.70 -6.37 -26.07
C GLU A 153 -3.15 -6.58 -26.60
N PHE A 154 -3.82 -7.63 -26.13
CA PHE A 154 -5.22 -7.95 -26.46
C PHE A 154 -6.22 -7.45 -25.39
N GLY A 155 -5.75 -6.72 -24.37
CA GLY A 155 -6.57 -6.17 -23.30
C GLY A 155 -6.95 -7.13 -22.17
N ALA A 156 -6.46 -8.38 -22.20
CA ALA A 156 -6.69 -9.36 -21.13
C ALA A 156 -5.83 -9.03 -19.90
N ILE A 157 -6.39 -9.23 -18.71
CA ILE A 157 -5.69 -8.97 -17.44
C ILE A 157 -4.76 -10.16 -17.13
N THR A 158 -3.47 -9.91 -17.05
CA THR A 158 -2.43 -10.89 -16.72
C THR A 158 -1.53 -10.37 -15.60
N LEU A 159 -0.72 -11.26 -15.03
CA LEU A 159 0.39 -10.85 -14.17
C LEU A 159 1.45 -10.11 -14.99
N LEU A 160 2.16 -9.19 -14.35
CA LEU A 160 3.23 -8.43 -14.99
C LEU A 160 4.44 -9.31 -15.28
N SER A 161 5.08 -9.13 -16.44
CA SER A 161 6.35 -9.78 -16.78
C SER A 161 7.51 -9.36 -15.88
N ASP A 162 7.37 -8.23 -15.18
CA ASP A 162 8.34 -7.72 -14.20
C ASP A 162 8.66 -8.77 -13.12
N TRP A 163 7.71 -9.63 -12.77
CA TRP A 163 7.89 -10.73 -11.81
C TRP A 163 8.96 -11.75 -12.22
N ASP A 164 9.32 -11.83 -13.51
CA ASP A 164 10.35 -12.76 -13.99
C ASP A 164 11.77 -12.21 -13.83
N ARG A 165 11.90 -10.94 -13.43
CA ARG A 165 13.19 -10.28 -13.17
C ARG A 165 13.58 -10.25 -11.68
N ILE A 166 12.73 -10.80 -10.82
CA ILE A 166 12.95 -10.85 -9.37
C ILE A 166 13.24 -12.30 -8.98
N ALA A 167 14.31 -12.54 -8.22
CA ALA A 167 14.54 -13.84 -7.60
C ALA A 167 13.49 -14.05 -6.51
N ILE A 168 12.53 -14.96 -6.73
CA ILE A 168 11.37 -15.19 -5.83
C ILE A 168 11.49 -16.50 -5.06
N LYS A 169 11.99 -17.56 -5.71
CA LYS A 169 12.08 -18.89 -5.11
C LYS A 169 13.00 -18.87 -3.87
N ASP A 170 12.54 -19.51 -2.80
CA ASP A 170 13.21 -19.64 -1.50
C ASP A 170 13.51 -18.29 -0.81
N ARG A 171 12.87 -17.21 -1.25
CA ARG A 171 13.04 -15.86 -0.72
C ARG A 171 11.99 -15.53 0.33
N LEU A 172 12.42 -14.89 1.42
CA LEU A 172 11.51 -14.27 2.38
C LEU A 172 10.91 -12.98 1.79
N ILE A 173 9.58 -12.91 1.74
CA ILE A 173 8.83 -11.76 1.23
C ILE A 173 7.90 -11.22 2.31
N TYR A 174 8.05 -9.93 2.64
CA TYR A 174 7.15 -9.17 3.50
C TYR A 174 6.11 -8.44 2.65
N LEU A 175 4.83 -8.78 2.82
CA LEU A 175 3.72 -8.00 2.28
C LEU A 175 3.29 -6.95 3.32
N ALA A 176 3.51 -5.68 3.02
CA ALA A 176 3.22 -4.54 3.90
C ALA A 176 2.27 -3.57 3.19
N PHE A 177 1.02 -3.97 3.06
CA PHE A 177 -0.06 -3.09 2.59
C PHE A 177 -0.49 -2.16 3.72
N ASP A 178 -1.20 -1.08 3.38
CA ASP A 178 -1.71 -0.18 4.40
C ASP A 178 -2.70 -0.90 5.33
N SER A 179 -2.93 -0.35 6.53
CA SER A 179 -3.80 -0.96 7.55
C SER A 179 -5.25 -1.20 7.08
N ASP A 180 -5.67 -0.60 5.97
CA ASP A 180 -6.98 -0.86 5.38
C ASP A 180 -7.16 -2.26 4.80
N VAL A 181 -6.09 -3.05 4.66
CA VAL A 181 -6.19 -4.51 4.39
C VAL A 181 -7.06 -5.24 5.42
N ILE A 182 -7.04 -4.79 6.68
CA ILE A 182 -7.80 -5.39 7.77
C ILE A 182 -9.31 -5.17 7.60
N SER A 183 -9.70 -3.99 7.13
CA SER A 183 -11.11 -3.57 7.08
C SER A 183 -11.73 -3.64 5.69
N LYS A 184 -10.93 -3.60 4.61
CA LYS A 184 -11.41 -3.57 3.23
C LYS A 184 -11.18 -4.89 2.53
N GLU A 185 -12.27 -5.60 2.28
CA GLU A 185 -12.25 -6.90 1.59
C GLU A 185 -11.53 -6.88 0.24
N MET A 186 -11.68 -5.80 -0.55
CA MET A 186 -11.02 -5.69 -1.86
C MET A 186 -9.49 -5.59 -1.74
N VAL A 187 -8.98 -4.97 -0.67
CA VAL A 187 -7.54 -4.87 -0.37
C VAL A 187 -7.02 -6.23 0.10
N ARG A 188 -7.75 -6.90 1.00
CA ARG A 188 -7.45 -8.27 1.44
C ARG A 188 -7.37 -9.24 0.25
N LYS A 189 -8.37 -9.23 -0.64
CA LYS A 189 -8.37 -10.07 -1.84
C LYS A 189 -7.15 -9.79 -2.72
N ALA A 190 -6.78 -8.53 -2.91
CA ALA A 190 -5.58 -8.20 -3.68
C ALA A 190 -4.31 -8.80 -3.05
N LEU A 191 -4.17 -8.69 -1.73
CA LEU A 191 -3.07 -9.27 -0.97
C LEU A 191 -3.04 -10.80 -1.09
N GLU A 192 -4.18 -11.48 -0.92
CA GLU A 192 -4.30 -12.94 -1.05
C GLU A 192 -3.93 -13.43 -2.44
N HIS A 193 -4.43 -12.77 -3.48
CA HIS A 193 -4.10 -13.12 -4.86
C HIS A 193 -2.62 -12.93 -5.18
N LEU A 194 -2.00 -11.87 -4.66
CA LEU A 194 -0.57 -11.64 -4.81
C LEU A 194 0.23 -12.70 -4.03
N GLY A 195 -0.14 -12.95 -2.79
CA GLY A 195 0.51 -13.92 -1.92
C GLY A 195 0.43 -15.32 -2.49
N GLU A 196 -0.74 -15.75 -2.98
CA GLU A 196 -0.91 -17.04 -3.65
C GLU A 196 0.02 -17.17 -4.88
N HIS A 197 0.11 -16.13 -5.70
CA HIS A 197 0.99 -16.15 -6.88
C HIS A 197 2.46 -16.32 -6.49
N LEU A 198 2.93 -15.54 -5.51
CA LEU A 198 4.31 -15.60 -5.03
C LEU A 198 4.61 -16.94 -4.33
N ASN A 199 3.64 -17.49 -3.60
CA ASN A 199 3.76 -18.79 -2.93
C ASN A 199 3.92 -19.91 -3.96
N ARG A 200 3.15 -19.88 -5.05
CA ARG A 200 3.30 -20.82 -6.18
C ARG A 200 4.67 -20.70 -6.86
N LYS A 201 5.31 -19.53 -6.82
CA LYS A 201 6.70 -19.32 -7.28
C LYS A 201 7.75 -19.74 -6.24
N GLY A 202 7.35 -20.25 -5.07
CA GLY A 202 8.22 -20.80 -4.03
C GLY A 202 8.74 -19.77 -3.02
N ALA A 203 8.08 -18.62 -2.88
CA ALA A 203 8.44 -17.64 -1.85
C ALA A 203 7.96 -18.05 -0.45
N ASN A 204 8.70 -17.63 0.58
CA ASN A 204 8.27 -17.69 1.97
C ASN A 204 7.62 -16.35 2.32
N ILE A 205 6.30 -16.32 2.49
CA ILE A 205 5.56 -15.07 2.60
C ILE A 205 5.11 -14.83 4.03
N VAL A 206 5.35 -13.62 4.50
CA VAL A 206 4.81 -13.10 5.74
C VAL A 206 4.09 -11.77 5.49
N VAL A 207 3.02 -11.54 6.23
CA VAL A 207 2.18 -10.34 6.12
C VAL A 207 2.40 -9.45 7.33
N VAL A 208 2.74 -8.19 7.10
CA VAL A 208 2.94 -7.17 8.12
C VAL A 208 1.62 -6.43 8.31
N TYR A 209 0.96 -6.69 9.45
CA TYR A 209 -0.26 -5.97 9.83
C TYR A 209 0.10 -4.75 10.66
N LEU A 210 -0.08 -3.57 10.08
CA LEU A 210 0.22 -2.30 10.73
C LEU A 210 -0.85 -1.99 11.80
N PRO A 211 -0.45 -1.68 13.05
CA PRO A 211 -1.39 -1.29 14.08
C PRO A 211 -2.06 0.04 13.70
N GLN A 212 -3.36 0.15 13.97
CA GLN A 212 -4.12 1.38 13.74
C GLN A 212 -4.96 1.73 14.96
N GLU A 213 -5.08 3.03 15.24
CA GLU A 213 -6.02 3.57 16.23
C GLU A 213 -7.33 3.95 15.56
N GLY A 214 -8.42 3.30 15.96
CA GLY A 214 -9.75 3.53 15.39
C GLY A 214 -9.79 3.32 13.87
N ASN A 215 -10.26 4.35 13.14
CA ASN A 215 -10.40 4.33 11.68
C ASN A 215 -9.26 5.04 10.95
N GLN A 216 -8.19 5.43 11.64
CA GLN A 216 -7.07 6.10 11.00
C GLN A 216 -6.25 5.08 10.21
N LYS A 217 -6.19 5.27 8.89
CA LYS A 217 -5.37 4.47 8.00
C LYS A 217 -3.89 4.75 8.27
N VAL A 218 -3.10 3.70 8.47
CA VAL A 218 -1.64 3.77 8.69
C VAL A 218 -0.92 3.08 7.53
N GLY A 219 0.00 3.80 6.89
CA GLY A 219 0.96 3.25 5.93
C GLY A 219 2.27 2.83 6.60
N ILE A 220 3.07 2.02 5.91
CA ILE A 220 4.38 1.62 6.42
C ILE A 220 5.33 2.83 6.55
N ASP A 221 5.18 3.86 5.70
CA ASP A 221 5.91 5.12 5.85
C ASP A 221 5.52 5.86 7.13
N ASP A 222 4.23 5.93 7.45
CA ASP A 222 3.75 6.55 8.70
C ASP A 222 4.28 5.81 9.93
N TYR A 223 4.29 4.48 9.90
CA TYR A 223 4.81 3.65 10.99
C TYR A 223 6.32 3.86 11.21
N LEU A 224 7.10 3.92 10.12
CA LEU A 224 8.56 4.08 10.18
C LEU A 224 9.03 5.47 10.65
N LEU A 225 8.13 6.46 10.74
CA LEU A 225 8.47 7.75 11.36
C LEU A 225 8.85 7.61 12.83
N ASN A 226 8.24 6.65 13.53
CA ASN A 226 8.42 6.47 14.98
C ASN A 226 8.96 5.08 15.36
N HIS A 227 9.14 4.19 14.38
CA HIS A 227 9.56 2.82 14.59
C HIS A 227 10.67 2.39 13.62
N SER A 228 11.46 1.42 14.05
CA SER A 228 12.49 0.79 13.24
C SER A 228 11.94 -0.28 12.28
N LEU A 229 12.73 -0.61 11.27
CA LEU A 229 12.43 -1.74 10.37
C LEU A 229 12.34 -3.08 11.13
N GLU A 230 13.11 -3.26 12.20
CA GLU A 230 13.04 -4.48 13.02
C GLU A 230 11.75 -4.58 13.81
N GLU A 231 11.20 -3.45 14.30
CA GLU A 231 9.87 -3.44 14.91
C GLU A 231 8.79 -3.76 13.89
N ALA A 232 8.87 -3.23 12.67
CA ALA A 232 7.95 -3.60 11.59
C ALA A 232 8.01 -5.11 11.26
N ARG A 233 9.20 -5.72 11.29
CA ARG A 233 9.35 -7.18 11.08
C ARG A 233 8.68 -8.00 12.17
N LYS A 234 8.61 -7.51 13.42
CA LYS A 234 7.94 -8.22 14.53
C LYS A 234 6.42 -8.27 14.37
N LEU A 235 5.84 -7.38 13.57
CA LEU A 235 4.42 -7.41 13.21
C LEU A 235 4.10 -8.45 12.14
N ALA A 236 5.12 -9.11 11.57
CA ALA A 236 4.93 -10.07 10.50
C ALA A 236 4.27 -11.36 11.03
N THR A 237 3.30 -11.84 10.29
CA THR A 237 2.57 -13.08 10.55
C THR A 237 2.64 -13.98 9.32
N ASP A 238 2.57 -15.30 9.51
CA ASP A 238 2.60 -16.23 8.38
C ASP A 238 1.44 -15.95 7.41
N PHE A 239 1.76 -15.91 6.11
CA PHE A 239 0.73 -15.81 5.09
C PHE A 239 -0.15 -17.05 5.07
N LYS A 240 -1.46 -16.84 5.25
CA LYS A 240 -2.47 -17.89 5.19
C LYS A 240 -3.45 -17.57 4.08
N ILE A 241 -3.72 -18.55 3.24
CA ILE A 241 -4.86 -18.51 2.32
C ILE A 241 -6.05 -19.01 3.13
N GLU A 242 -6.94 -18.11 3.54
CA GLU A 242 -8.07 -18.45 4.37
C GLU A 242 -9.24 -18.99 3.54
N ASP A 243 -9.80 -20.13 3.94
CA ASP A 243 -11.07 -20.62 3.41
C ASP A 243 -12.21 -19.68 3.85
N GLU A 244 -13.12 -19.33 2.93
CA GLU A 244 -14.19 -18.34 3.12
C GLU A 244 -15.19 -18.67 4.27
N ASN A 245 -15.07 -19.82 4.94
CA ASN A 245 -16.03 -20.39 5.89
C ASN A 245 -15.57 -20.51 7.36
N LYS A 246 -14.51 -19.80 7.81
CA LYS A 246 -14.06 -19.86 9.22
C LYS A 246 -14.06 -18.51 9.94
N GLU A 247 -14.27 -18.59 11.26
CA GLU A 247 -14.16 -17.48 12.22
C GLU A 247 -12.77 -16.81 12.09
N ARG A 248 -12.72 -15.48 11.99
CA ARG A 248 -11.49 -14.74 11.66
C ARG A 248 -10.83 -14.21 12.91
N LEU A 249 -9.51 -14.38 13.01
CA LEU A 249 -8.67 -13.69 13.99
C LEU A 249 -8.03 -12.49 13.30
N VAL A 250 -8.25 -11.29 13.83
CA VAL A 250 -7.70 -10.04 13.32
C VAL A 250 -6.75 -9.47 14.38
N PRO A 251 -5.43 -9.69 14.23
CA PRO A 251 -4.44 -9.07 15.09
C PRO A 251 -4.27 -7.57 14.75
N GLY A 252 -3.85 -6.76 15.74
CA GLY A 252 -3.41 -5.38 15.49
C GLY A 252 -4.36 -4.27 15.98
N PHE A 253 -5.34 -4.59 16.82
CA PHE A 253 -6.11 -3.56 17.53
C PHE A 253 -5.38 -3.15 18.81
N VAL A 254 -5.07 -1.87 18.94
CA VAL A 254 -4.53 -1.30 20.18
C VAL A 254 -5.69 -0.67 20.94
N LEU A 255 -5.95 -1.14 22.16
CA LEU A 255 -6.93 -0.53 23.06
C LEU A 255 -6.38 0.79 23.62
N HIS A 256 -7.26 1.64 24.15
CA HIS A 256 -6.88 2.94 24.72
C HIS A 256 -5.86 2.87 25.88
N ASP A 257 -5.64 1.69 26.47
CA ASP A 257 -4.64 1.45 27.51
C ASP A 257 -3.28 0.96 26.97
N GLY A 258 -3.11 0.90 25.65
CA GLY A 258 -1.88 0.44 25.00
C GLY A 258 -1.77 -1.08 24.84
N THR A 259 -2.78 -1.84 25.26
CA THR A 259 -2.81 -3.29 25.08
C THR A 259 -3.07 -3.66 23.63
N ILE A 260 -2.21 -4.49 23.04
CA ILE A 260 -2.45 -5.10 21.73
C ILE A 260 -3.42 -6.26 21.93
N GLY A 261 -4.64 -6.12 21.42
CA GLY A 261 -5.71 -7.12 21.47
C GLY A 261 -5.90 -7.87 20.16
N GLU A 262 -6.60 -9.01 20.27
CA GLU A 262 -7.07 -9.83 19.14
C GLU A 262 -8.57 -9.59 18.93
N LEU A 263 -8.99 -9.29 17.71
CA LEU A 263 -10.42 -9.18 17.36
C LEU A 263 -10.87 -10.43 16.62
N ILE A 264 -11.96 -11.08 17.07
CA ILE A 264 -12.59 -12.17 16.30
C ILE A 264 -13.72 -11.61 15.45
N ALA A 265 -13.60 -11.66 14.12
CA ALA A 265 -14.65 -11.27 13.20
C ALA A 265 -15.30 -12.52 12.57
N CYS A 266 -16.53 -12.85 12.99
CA CYS A 266 -17.30 -13.92 12.35
C CYS A 266 -18.04 -13.37 11.12
N VAL A 267 -17.70 -13.88 9.94
CA VAL A 267 -18.56 -13.74 8.75
C VAL A 267 -19.29 -15.05 8.55
N VAL A 268 -20.52 -15.12 9.03
CA VAL A 268 -21.42 -16.26 8.74
C VAL A 268 -22.23 -15.89 7.50
N LEU A 269 -21.96 -16.55 6.37
CA LEU A 269 -22.90 -16.57 5.26
C LEU A 269 -24.10 -17.40 5.69
N LEU A 270 -25.19 -16.74 6.11
CA LEU A 270 -26.49 -17.40 6.19
C LEU A 270 -26.89 -17.81 4.77
N GLN A 271 -26.68 -19.07 4.41
CA GLN A 271 -27.41 -19.67 3.30
C GLN A 271 -28.88 -19.63 3.66
N GLN A 272 -29.61 -18.66 3.09
CA GLN A 272 -31.06 -18.60 3.20
C GLN A 272 -31.64 -19.87 2.57
N HIS A 273 -32.01 -20.84 3.40
CA HIS A 273 -32.88 -21.92 2.98
C HIS A 273 -34.21 -21.31 2.54
N LYS A 274 -34.62 -21.67 1.32
CA LYS A 274 -35.85 -21.21 0.64
C LYS A 274 -37.09 -21.29 1.53
N ALA A 275 -37.44 -20.18 2.17
CA ALA A 275 -38.82 -19.80 2.52
C ALA A 275 -38.77 -18.46 3.26
N TYR A 276 -38.68 -17.34 2.56
CA TYR A 276 -39.38 -16.08 2.88
C TYR A 276 -38.97 -15.01 1.87
N GLN A 277 -39.95 -14.22 1.42
CA GLN A 277 -39.76 -13.13 0.47
C GLN A 277 -39.13 -11.92 1.18
N SER A 278 -37.82 -11.72 1.03
CA SER A 278 -37.14 -10.45 1.35
C SER A 278 -35.99 -10.20 0.37
N PRO A 279 -35.60 -8.92 0.12
CA PRO A 279 -34.68 -8.58 -0.96
C PRO A 279 -33.25 -9.09 -0.72
N PRO A 280 -32.49 -9.44 -1.77
CA PRO A 280 -31.32 -10.33 -1.70
C PRO A 280 -30.00 -9.73 -1.15
N ASN A 281 -30.01 -8.62 -0.42
CA ASN A 281 -28.77 -7.99 0.07
C ASN A 281 -28.92 -7.43 1.49
N VAL A 282 -29.09 -8.32 2.48
CA VAL A 282 -28.88 -7.96 3.89
C VAL A 282 -27.82 -8.90 4.45
N PHE A 283 -26.62 -8.36 4.69
CA PHE A 283 -25.56 -9.04 5.42
C PHE A 283 -25.71 -8.66 6.90
N LEU A 284 -26.01 -9.64 7.75
CA LEU A 284 -25.92 -9.49 9.21
C LEU A 284 -24.47 -9.76 9.63
N TYR A 285 -23.82 -8.76 10.21
CA TYR A 285 -22.51 -8.91 10.85
C TYR A 285 -22.74 -9.20 12.33
N HIS A 286 -22.27 -10.34 12.84
CA HIS A 286 -22.13 -10.56 14.28
C HIS A 286 -20.65 -10.37 14.66
N LEU A 287 -20.36 -9.29 15.37
CA LEU A 287 -19.05 -9.04 15.98
C LEU A 287 -19.01 -9.76 17.33
N HIS A 288 -18.15 -10.77 17.47
CA HIS A 288 -17.93 -11.46 18.74
C HIS A 288 -16.55 -11.07 19.29
N PHE A 289 -16.54 -10.31 20.39
CA PHE A 289 -15.31 -10.05 21.13
C PHE A 289 -15.05 -11.22 22.08
N ARG A 290 -13.92 -11.93 21.93
CA ARG A 290 -13.54 -13.01 22.84
C ARG A 290 -12.30 -12.61 23.63
N TRP A 291 -12.47 -12.38 24.92
CA TRP A 291 -11.40 -12.04 25.84
C TRP A 291 -10.79 -13.32 26.42
N HIS A 292 -9.46 -13.42 26.44
CA HIS A 292 -8.78 -14.45 27.23
C HIS A 292 -8.85 -14.05 28.72
N GLY A 293 -9.98 -14.35 29.34
CA GLY A 293 -10.26 -14.11 30.75
C GLY A 293 -11.69 -13.65 30.96
N PHE A 294 -12.53 -14.54 31.50
CA PHE A 294 -13.95 -14.34 31.85
C PHE A 294 -14.94 -14.14 30.69
N VAL A 295 -15.77 -15.17 30.47
CA VAL A 295 -16.98 -15.11 29.65
C VAL A 295 -18.05 -14.34 30.44
N SER A 296 -18.42 -13.14 29.98
CA SER A 296 -19.68 -12.51 30.32
C SER A 296 -20.38 -12.12 29.01
N LEU A 297 -21.52 -12.73 28.75
CA LEU A 297 -22.42 -12.39 27.65
C LEU A 297 -23.08 -11.05 27.99
N MET A 298 -22.73 -9.97 27.29
CA MET A 298 -23.58 -8.78 27.25
C MET A 298 -24.55 -8.91 26.09
N ASN A 299 -25.84 -8.86 26.40
CA ASN A 299 -26.93 -8.85 25.42
C ASN A 299 -26.96 -7.53 24.63
N GLU A 300 -27.42 -7.65 23.40
CA GLU A 300 -27.64 -6.61 22.40
C GLU A 300 -28.68 -5.57 22.86
N GLU A 301 -28.27 -4.52 23.57
CA GLU A 301 -29.02 -3.26 23.59
C GLU A 301 -28.06 -2.10 23.84
N SER A 302 -27.57 -1.45 22.78
CA SER A 302 -27.34 0.01 22.66
C SER A 302 -26.25 0.34 21.63
N PHE A 303 -26.62 0.42 20.35
CA PHE A 303 -26.00 1.36 19.40
C PHE A 303 -27.05 1.69 18.33
N LEU A 304 -27.89 2.68 18.64
CA LEU A 304 -28.51 3.57 17.65
C LEU A 304 -27.67 4.84 17.56
#